data_AF-A0A498J8D7-F1
#
_entry.id   AF-A0A498J8D7-F1
#
_cell.length_a   1.000
_cell.length_b   1.000
_cell.length_c   1.000
_cell.angle_alpha   90.00
_cell.angle_beta   90.00
_cell.angle_gamma   90.00
#
_symmetry.space_group_name_H-M   'P 1'
#
loop_
_entity.id
_entity.type
_entity.pdbx_description
1 polymer ?
#
loop_
_entity_poly.entity_id
_entity_poly.type
_entity_poly.pdbx_seq_one_letter_code
_entity_poly.pdbx_strand_id
1 'polypeptide(L)'
;MGINRYDRHWLFSIAGSQHRFAHFVCISGARMSYNSSNAGSGSRTASRAFEFGRTHVVRPKGRHQATIVWLHGLGDKGSSWSQLLESLPLPNIKWICPTAPSRPVALFGGFPCTAWFDMGEISEDAPDDIEGLDASAAHVANLLSTEPANIKLGVGGFSMGAATALYSATCRVLGQYGNGNPYPINLSAIVGLSGWLPCSRTLRNQMERSHEAARHAASLPILLCHGLGDDEVAYAHGEKSAQTLSSAGFRNLVFRKYNGLGHYTIPEETDDVCTWLTASLGSGDINTAKMGGDFVRKSNGVAASAVILGGKGEISRWWLQNQRRVGCRRPAKRQTMVEGLQLRAWWFDCRSKRGSKLNIR
;
A
#
# COMPACT_ATOMS: atom_id res chain seq x y z
N MET A 1 -24.67 -73.50 20.96
CA MET A 1 -23.45 -73.03 21.64
C MET A 1 -23.04 -71.73 20.95
N GLY A 2 -22.85 -70.55 21.55
CA GLY A 2 -23.13 -69.96 22.88
C GLY A 2 -22.91 -68.42 22.72
N ILE A 3 -23.76 -67.50 23.19
CA ILE A 3 -23.87 -66.98 24.58
C ILE A 3 -22.54 -66.33 25.02
N ASN A 4 -22.38 -65.04 25.37
CA ASN A 4 -23.28 -63.93 25.84
C ASN A 4 -23.06 -62.64 24.98
N ARG A 5 -23.96 -61.63 24.85
CA ARG A 5 -24.74 -60.76 25.78
C ARG A 5 -23.95 -59.74 26.61
N TYR A 6 -24.21 -58.43 26.39
CA TYR A 6 -24.90 -57.44 27.27
C TYR A 6 -25.35 -56.28 26.31
N ASP A 7 -26.61 -55.77 26.25
CA ASP A 7 -27.47 -55.05 27.23
C ASP A 7 -26.92 -53.66 27.64
N ARG A 8 -27.67 -52.56 27.84
CA ARG A 8 -29.10 -52.10 27.60
C ARG A 8 -29.11 -50.56 27.88
N HIS A 9 -30.08 -49.65 27.60
CA HIS A 9 -31.45 -49.54 27.02
C HIS A 9 -31.41 -48.41 25.92
N TRP A 10 -32.41 -47.98 25.11
CA TRP A 10 -33.88 -47.74 25.16
C TRP A 10 -34.38 -46.44 25.87
N LEU A 11 -34.73 -45.45 25.04
CA LEU A 11 -35.88 -44.49 25.06
C LEU A 11 -36.59 -44.10 26.38
N PHE A 12 -36.92 -42.80 26.49
CA PHE A 12 -38.29 -42.35 26.81
C PHE A 12 -38.58 -40.94 26.24
N SER A 13 -39.87 -40.59 26.17
CA SER A 13 -40.42 -39.28 25.77
C SER A 13 -41.57 -38.93 26.72
N ILE A 14 -41.83 -37.63 26.97
CA ILE A 14 -43.16 -37.07 27.34
C ILE A 14 -43.12 -35.53 27.31
N ALA A 15 -44.29 -34.91 27.11
CA ALA A 15 -44.49 -33.48 26.86
C ALA A 15 -44.71 -32.61 28.11
N GLY A 16 -44.77 -31.28 27.94
CA GLY A 16 -45.56 -30.43 28.83
C GLY A 16 -45.22 -28.93 28.88
N SER A 17 -46.12 -28.07 28.36
CA SER A 17 -46.33 -26.67 28.77
C SER A 17 -45.19 -25.63 28.60
N GLN A 18 -45.42 -24.31 28.69
CA GLN A 18 -46.47 -23.43 28.13
C GLN A 18 -46.07 -21.96 28.41
N HIS A 19 -46.40 -21.01 27.52
CA HIS A 19 -46.49 -19.55 27.80
C HIS A 19 -45.14 -18.82 28.17
N ARG A 20 -44.87 -17.52 27.87
CA ARG A 20 -45.65 -16.38 27.32
C ARG A 20 -44.83 -15.56 26.28
N PHE A 21 -45.57 -14.77 25.49
CA PHE A 21 -45.28 -13.42 24.95
C PHE A 21 -43.95 -12.73 25.37
N ALA A 22 -43.29 -11.90 24.55
CA ALA A 22 -43.40 -11.49 23.13
C ALA A 22 -42.11 -10.64 22.80
N HIS A 23 -41.89 -9.91 21.69
CA HIS A 23 -42.65 -9.43 20.53
C HIS A 23 -41.70 -9.31 19.32
N PHE A 24 -42.23 -9.28 18.08
CA PHE A 24 -41.57 -8.69 16.92
C PHE A 24 -42.62 -8.02 16.01
N VAL A 25 -42.37 -6.77 15.59
CA VAL A 25 -43.27 -6.02 14.70
C VAL A 25 -42.75 -6.11 13.27
N CYS A 26 -43.55 -6.71 12.38
CA CYS A 26 -43.32 -6.61 10.94
C CYS A 26 -43.94 -5.32 10.41
N ILE A 27 -43.17 -4.50 9.69
CA ILE A 27 -43.69 -3.42 8.85
C ILE A 27 -43.52 -3.83 7.39
N SER A 28 -44.62 -3.83 6.65
CA SER A 28 -44.69 -4.30 5.27
C SER A 28 -44.60 -3.16 4.26
N GLY A 29 -44.01 -3.46 3.09
CA GLY A 29 -44.52 -2.94 1.82
C GLY A 29 -43.93 -1.62 1.28
N ALA A 30 -42.89 -1.74 0.46
CA ALA A 30 -42.60 -0.78 -0.62
C ALA A 30 -42.01 -1.51 -1.83
N ARG A 31 -42.84 -2.24 -2.59
CA ARG A 31 -42.41 -3.02 -3.76
C ARG A 31 -42.48 -2.16 -5.02
N MET A 32 -41.43 -1.38 -5.32
CA MET A 32 -41.35 -0.64 -6.58
C MET A 32 -40.85 -1.53 -7.72
N SER A 33 -41.78 -1.99 -8.55
CA SER A 33 -41.48 -2.62 -9.84
C SER A 33 -41.07 -1.56 -10.87
N TYR A 34 -39.85 -1.63 -11.40
CA TYR A 34 -39.44 -0.84 -12.55
C TYR A 34 -39.51 -1.69 -13.83
N ASN A 35 -40.20 -1.13 -14.84
CA ASN A 35 -40.60 -1.85 -16.04
C ASN A 35 -39.45 -1.95 -17.06
N SER A 36 -39.33 -3.09 -17.75
CA SER A 36 -38.24 -3.35 -18.69
C SER A 36 -38.61 -3.05 -20.14
N SER A 37 -38.52 -1.78 -20.56
CA SER A 37 -38.30 -1.41 -21.98
C SER A 37 -38.09 0.09 -22.19
N ASN A 38 -36.87 0.49 -22.54
CA ASN A 38 -36.67 1.39 -23.68
C ASN A 38 -35.23 1.35 -24.19
N ALA A 39 -35.04 1.31 -25.51
CA ALA A 39 -33.72 1.26 -26.14
C ALA A 39 -33.15 2.68 -26.32
N GLY A 40 -32.48 3.20 -25.29
CA GLY A 40 -31.78 4.49 -25.36
C GLY A 40 -30.30 4.32 -25.71
N SER A 41 -29.88 4.77 -26.89
CA SER A 41 -28.45 4.89 -27.22
C SER A 41 -27.83 6.02 -26.40
N GLY A 42 -27.07 5.66 -25.36
CA GLY A 42 -26.42 6.61 -24.48
C GLY A 42 -25.05 6.09 -24.06
N SER A 43 -24.00 6.83 -24.40
CA SER A 43 -22.63 6.50 -24.02
C SER A 43 -22.44 6.65 -22.51
N ARG A 44 -22.73 5.59 -21.76
CA ARG A 44 -22.38 5.49 -20.35
C ARG A 44 -20.87 5.39 -20.26
N THR A 45 -20.23 6.43 -19.70
CA THR A 45 -18.89 6.34 -19.12
C THR A 45 -18.95 5.30 -17.99
N ALA A 46 -18.67 4.04 -18.34
CA ALA A 46 -18.52 2.98 -17.37
C ALA A 46 -17.34 3.33 -16.47
N SER A 47 -17.63 3.72 -15.23
CA SER A 47 -16.62 3.85 -14.17
C SER A 47 -15.80 2.57 -14.15
N ARG A 48 -14.48 2.71 -14.30
CA ARG A 48 -13.58 1.57 -14.41
C ARG A 48 -13.43 0.95 -13.02
N ALA A 49 -14.26 -0.05 -12.74
CA ALA A 49 -14.14 -0.83 -11.52
C ALA A 49 -12.73 -1.44 -11.42
N PHE A 50 -11.92 -0.93 -10.50
CA PHE A 50 -10.57 -1.41 -10.27
C PHE A 50 -10.64 -2.78 -9.58
N GLU A 51 -10.30 -3.84 -10.31
CA GLU A 51 -10.22 -5.20 -9.76
C GLU A 51 -8.90 -5.39 -9.00
N PHE A 52 -8.93 -5.15 -7.69
CA PHE A 52 -7.78 -5.35 -6.81
C PHE A 52 -7.43 -6.83 -6.68
N GLY A 53 -6.13 -7.13 -6.68
CA GLY A 53 -5.60 -8.48 -6.61
C GLY A 53 -5.68 -9.12 -5.22
N ARG A 54 -5.20 -10.37 -5.12
CA ARG A 54 -5.23 -11.16 -3.89
C ARG A 54 -4.64 -10.42 -2.70
N THR A 55 -5.42 -10.30 -1.63
CA THR A 55 -4.98 -9.78 -0.33
C THR A 55 -4.43 -10.90 0.53
N HIS A 56 -3.31 -10.63 1.21
CA HIS A 56 -2.71 -11.49 2.22
C HIS A 56 -2.89 -10.85 3.61
N VAL A 57 -3.20 -11.63 4.64
CA VAL A 57 -3.44 -11.12 6.00
C VAL A 57 -2.55 -11.85 6.99
N VAL A 58 -1.64 -11.10 7.62
CA VAL A 58 -0.82 -11.58 8.74
C VAL A 58 -1.59 -11.31 10.02
N ARG A 59 -1.79 -12.33 10.84
CA ARG A 59 -2.47 -12.20 12.14
C ARG A 59 -1.51 -11.62 13.19
N PRO A 60 -2.01 -10.81 14.15
CA PRO A 60 -1.19 -10.39 15.28
C PRO A 60 -0.78 -11.61 16.11
N LYS A 61 0.48 -11.61 16.57
CA LYS A 61 1.08 -12.70 17.38
C LYS A 61 0.61 -12.66 18.84
N GLY A 62 0.16 -11.49 19.31
CA GLY A 62 -0.41 -11.25 20.64
C GLY A 62 -1.77 -10.56 20.57
N ARG A 63 -2.17 -9.86 21.64
CA ARG A 63 -3.44 -9.11 21.67
C ARG A 63 -3.47 -8.07 20.54
N HIS A 64 -4.46 -8.15 19.66
CA HIS A 64 -4.70 -7.19 18.59
C HIS A 64 -4.95 -5.79 19.17
N GLN A 65 -4.17 -4.81 18.73
CA GLN A 65 -4.30 -3.40 19.13
C GLN A 65 -4.31 -2.45 17.92
N ALA A 66 -3.66 -2.84 16.82
CA ALA A 66 -3.59 -2.05 15.61
C ALA A 66 -3.72 -2.91 14.34
N THR A 67 -4.19 -2.29 13.26
CA THR A 67 -4.16 -2.85 11.92
C THR A 67 -3.48 -1.87 10.99
N ILE A 68 -2.52 -2.37 10.20
CA ILE A 68 -1.87 -1.60 9.15
C ILE A 68 -2.16 -2.26 7.79
N VAL A 69 -2.69 -1.47 6.85
CA VAL A 69 -2.69 -1.85 5.43
C VAL A 69 -1.31 -1.56 4.87
N TRP A 70 -0.63 -2.55 4.29
CA TRP A 70 0.70 -2.37 3.69
C TRP A 70 0.68 -2.51 2.17
N LEU A 71 1.18 -1.49 1.49
CA LEU A 71 1.11 -1.32 0.04
C LEU A 71 2.47 -1.60 -0.61
N HIS A 72 2.52 -2.58 -1.50
CA HIS A 72 3.73 -2.98 -2.22
C HIS A 72 4.13 -1.97 -3.32
N GLY A 73 5.37 -2.09 -3.80
CA GLY A 73 5.89 -1.28 -4.91
C GLY A 73 5.33 -1.68 -6.29
N LEU A 74 5.60 -0.86 -7.31
CA LEU A 74 5.14 -1.07 -8.68
C LEU A 74 5.61 -2.43 -9.25
N GLY A 75 4.68 -3.28 -9.69
CA GLY A 75 4.96 -4.61 -10.26
C GLY A 75 5.15 -5.74 -9.25
N ASP A 76 5.12 -5.46 -7.94
CA ASP A 76 5.19 -6.44 -6.85
C ASP A 76 3.79 -6.92 -6.42
N LYS A 77 3.67 -7.70 -5.33
CA LYS A 77 2.44 -8.32 -4.83
C LYS A 77 2.38 -8.27 -3.30
N GLY A 78 1.17 -8.24 -2.73
CA GLY A 78 0.97 -8.23 -1.27
C GLY A 78 1.54 -9.47 -0.56
N SER A 79 1.70 -10.59 -1.29
CA SER A 79 2.35 -11.80 -0.79
C SER A 79 3.80 -11.58 -0.35
N SER A 80 4.59 -10.82 -1.12
CA SER A 80 6.02 -10.58 -0.88
C SER A 80 6.23 -9.89 0.46
N TRP A 81 5.42 -8.85 0.72
CA TRP A 81 5.47 -8.06 1.96
C TRP A 81 4.90 -8.81 3.15
N SER A 82 3.86 -9.64 2.97
CA SER A 82 3.28 -10.39 4.08
C SER A 82 4.31 -11.28 4.79
N GLN A 83 5.26 -11.86 4.06
CA GLN A 83 6.34 -12.68 4.64
C GLN A 83 7.35 -11.84 5.45
N LEU A 84 7.73 -10.66 4.94
CA LEU A 84 8.62 -9.74 5.65
C LEU A 84 7.96 -9.24 6.94
N LEU A 85 6.71 -8.77 6.85
CA LEU A 85 5.94 -8.21 7.96
C LEU A 85 5.59 -9.26 9.03
N GLU A 86 5.41 -10.52 8.65
CA GLU A 86 5.25 -11.63 9.58
C GLU A 86 6.53 -11.93 10.37
N SER A 87 7.71 -11.63 9.84
CA SER A 87 8.97 -11.81 10.59
C SER A 87 9.13 -10.80 11.74
N LEU A 88 8.59 -9.58 11.59
CA LEU A 88 8.87 -8.44 12.49
C LEU A 88 8.43 -8.68 13.95
N PRO A 89 9.15 -8.10 14.94
CA PRO A 89 8.84 -8.20 16.38
C PRO A 89 7.68 -7.29 16.83
N LEU A 90 6.60 -7.21 16.05
CA LEU A 90 5.45 -6.33 16.28
C LEU A 90 4.17 -7.15 16.62
N PRO A 91 4.07 -7.73 17.83
CA PRO A 91 3.07 -8.77 18.12
C PRO A 91 1.62 -8.28 18.12
N ASN A 92 1.37 -6.99 18.36
CA ASN A 92 0.01 -6.44 18.50
C ASN A 92 -0.61 -5.94 17.18
N ILE A 93 0.14 -6.02 16.07
CA ILE A 93 -0.24 -5.47 14.77
C ILE A 93 -0.76 -6.59 13.85
N LYS A 94 -1.94 -6.39 13.28
CA LYS A 94 -2.48 -7.13 12.13
C LYS A 94 -2.00 -6.45 10.85
N TRP A 95 -1.47 -7.20 9.89
CA TRP A 95 -1.09 -6.65 8.59
C TRP A 95 -2.06 -7.10 7.51
N ILE A 96 -2.57 -6.15 6.74
CA ILE A 96 -3.39 -6.42 5.55
C ILE A 96 -2.57 -5.99 4.34
N CYS A 97 -2.13 -6.94 3.53
CA CYS A 97 -1.26 -6.73 2.38
C CYS A 97 -2.08 -6.98 1.09
N PRO A 98 -2.86 -5.99 0.60
CA PRO A 98 -3.55 -6.10 -0.69
C PRO A 98 -2.56 -6.19 -1.84
N THR A 99 -3.06 -6.63 -3.01
CA THR A 99 -2.31 -6.52 -4.27
C THR A 99 -3.01 -5.50 -5.16
N ALA A 100 -2.24 -4.58 -5.74
CA ALA A 100 -2.75 -3.56 -6.66
C ALA A 100 -3.46 -4.18 -7.89
N PRO A 101 -4.39 -3.47 -8.54
CA PRO A 101 -5.00 -3.95 -9.78
C PRO A 101 -3.94 -4.10 -10.87
N SER A 102 -4.11 -5.09 -11.75
CA SER A 102 -3.29 -5.21 -12.95
C SER A 102 -3.79 -4.21 -13.99
N ARG A 103 -3.08 -3.10 -14.18
CA ARG A 103 -3.46 -2.00 -15.08
C ARG A 103 -2.31 -1.61 -16.01
N PRO A 104 -2.58 -1.11 -17.23
CA PRO A 104 -1.56 -0.49 -18.07
C PRO A 104 -0.88 0.67 -17.32
N VAL A 105 0.45 0.78 -17.47
CA VAL A 105 1.24 1.86 -16.87
C VAL A 105 1.99 2.65 -17.96
N ALA A 106 1.77 3.96 -18.02
CA ALA A 106 2.30 4.85 -19.04
C ALA A 106 3.84 4.92 -19.06
N LEU A 107 4.49 4.90 -17.88
CA LEU A 107 5.95 4.78 -17.70
C LEU A 107 6.55 3.57 -18.44
N PHE A 108 5.79 2.48 -18.56
CA PHE A 108 6.19 1.26 -19.28
C PHE A 108 5.58 1.18 -20.69
N GLY A 109 5.07 2.28 -21.24
CA GLY A 109 4.46 2.32 -22.57
C GLY A 109 3.14 1.56 -22.67
N GLY A 110 2.38 1.47 -21.56
CA GLY A 110 1.12 0.75 -21.48
C GLY A 110 1.25 -0.74 -21.18
N PHE A 111 2.42 -1.22 -20.75
CA PHE A 111 2.56 -2.59 -20.23
C PHE A 111 1.66 -2.77 -18.98
N PRO A 112 0.82 -3.81 -18.91
CA PRO A 112 0.02 -4.09 -17.73
C PRO A 112 0.86 -4.72 -16.61
N CYS A 113 0.85 -4.10 -15.43
CA CYS A 113 1.40 -4.67 -14.20
C CYS A 113 0.61 -4.19 -12.98
N THR A 114 0.96 -4.69 -11.79
CA THR A 114 0.30 -4.32 -10.53
C THR A 114 0.69 -2.91 -10.11
N ALA A 115 -0.25 -1.96 -10.24
CA ALA A 115 -0.03 -0.54 -9.98
C ALA A 115 -1.25 0.10 -9.30
N TRP A 116 -1.02 0.91 -8.27
CA TRP A 116 -2.07 1.60 -7.51
C TRP A 116 -2.70 2.73 -8.36
N PHE A 117 -1.84 3.54 -8.98
CA PHE A 117 -2.19 4.63 -9.88
C PHE A 117 -1.33 4.57 -11.15
N ASP A 118 -1.78 5.18 -12.25
CA ASP A 118 -0.97 5.34 -13.45
C ASP A 118 -0.02 6.55 -13.34
N MET A 119 1.13 6.46 -13.99
CA MET A 119 2.13 7.53 -14.02
C MET A 119 2.96 7.43 -15.31
N GLY A 120 3.20 8.58 -15.94
CA GLY A 120 4.09 8.67 -17.11
C GLY A 120 5.57 8.72 -16.74
N GLU A 121 5.90 9.37 -15.62
CA GLU A 121 7.24 9.50 -15.06
C GLU A 121 7.20 9.91 -13.58
N ILE A 122 8.32 9.76 -12.87
CA ILE A 122 8.51 10.28 -11.51
C ILE A 122 9.02 11.72 -11.66
N SER A 123 8.12 12.70 -11.58
CA SER A 123 8.42 14.12 -11.83
C SER A 123 7.49 15.03 -11.05
N GLU A 124 8.00 16.19 -10.58
CA GLU A 124 7.17 17.23 -9.94
C GLU A 124 6.27 17.96 -10.96
N ASP A 125 6.57 17.88 -12.26
CA ASP A 125 5.78 18.52 -13.33
C ASP A 125 4.71 17.58 -13.94
N ALA A 126 4.76 16.29 -13.60
CA ALA A 126 3.80 15.31 -14.11
C ALA A 126 2.39 15.50 -13.53
N PRO A 127 1.33 15.26 -14.32
CA PRO A 127 -0.04 15.17 -13.79
C PRO A 127 -0.22 13.90 -12.96
N ASP A 128 -0.81 14.05 -11.78
CA ASP A 128 -1.17 12.94 -10.88
C ASP A 128 -2.44 12.22 -11.39
N ASP A 129 -2.46 10.89 -11.38
CA ASP A 129 -3.67 10.08 -11.61
C ASP A 129 -4.58 10.11 -10.36
N ILE A 130 -5.34 11.21 -10.22
CA ILE A 130 -6.26 11.41 -9.10
C ILE A 130 -7.31 10.29 -9.01
N GLU A 131 -7.80 9.77 -10.15
CA GLU A 131 -8.80 8.70 -10.17
C GLU A 131 -8.23 7.40 -9.58
N GLY A 132 -7.00 7.01 -9.97
CA GLY A 132 -6.31 5.84 -9.41
C GLY A 132 -5.85 6.01 -7.96
N LEU A 133 -5.41 7.22 -7.60
CA LEU A 133 -5.04 7.57 -6.22
C LEU A 133 -6.24 7.50 -5.29
N ASP A 134 -7.38 8.11 -5.66
CA ASP A 134 -8.63 8.05 -4.92
C ASP A 134 -9.17 6.62 -4.83
N ALA A 135 -9.17 5.86 -5.94
CA ALA A 135 -9.63 4.47 -5.93
C ALA A 135 -8.78 3.58 -5.02
N SER A 136 -7.46 3.77 -5.00
CA SER A 136 -6.56 3.04 -4.10
C SER A 136 -6.70 3.46 -2.64
N ALA A 137 -6.84 4.76 -2.36
CA ALA A 137 -7.08 5.27 -1.00
C ALA A 137 -8.48 4.86 -0.47
N ALA A 138 -9.48 4.72 -1.34
CA ALA A 138 -10.78 4.16 -1.02
C ALA A 138 -10.71 2.65 -0.76
N HIS A 139 -9.89 1.90 -1.51
CA HIS A 139 -9.65 0.49 -1.21
C HIS A 139 -8.96 0.29 0.15
N VAL A 140 -7.93 1.09 0.47
CA VAL A 140 -7.30 1.14 1.80
C VAL A 140 -8.34 1.43 2.89
N ALA A 141 -9.19 2.44 2.68
CA ALA A 141 -10.23 2.80 3.63
C ALA A 141 -11.25 1.66 3.85
N ASN A 142 -11.68 0.98 2.79
CA ASN A 142 -12.61 -0.16 2.87
C ASN A 142 -12.01 -1.40 3.54
N LEU A 143 -10.68 -1.62 3.46
CA LEU A 143 -10.03 -2.68 4.23
C LEU A 143 -10.02 -2.34 5.73
N LEU A 144 -9.70 -1.09 6.08
CA LEU A 144 -9.62 -0.61 7.46
C LEU A 144 -11.01 -0.43 8.12
N SER A 145 -12.08 -0.18 7.36
CA SER A 145 -13.44 -0.04 7.89
C SER A 145 -14.02 -1.34 8.47
N THR A 146 -13.35 -2.47 8.30
CA THR A 146 -13.75 -3.78 8.85
C THR A 146 -13.33 -3.98 10.31
N GLU A 147 -12.55 -3.05 10.88
CA GLU A 147 -11.98 -3.20 12.22
C GLU A 147 -12.85 -2.58 13.33
N PRO A 148 -12.84 -3.13 14.56
CA PRO A 148 -13.47 -2.51 15.72
C PRO A 148 -12.90 -1.12 16.04
N ALA A 149 -13.75 -0.21 16.51
CA ALA A 149 -13.39 1.19 16.80
C ALA A 149 -12.27 1.38 17.86
N ASN A 150 -11.92 0.33 18.61
CA ASN A 150 -10.81 0.32 19.57
C ASN A 150 -9.45 -0.12 18.97
N ILE A 151 -9.39 -0.43 17.67
CA ILE A 151 -8.17 -0.80 16.95
C ILE A 151 -7.58 0.45 16.28
N LYS A 152 -6.28 0.70 16.48
CA LYS A 152 -5.58 1.80 15.81
C LYS A 152 -5.35 1.45 14.35
N LEU A 153 -5.73 2.35 13.44
CA LEU A 153 -5.72 2.10 12.00
C LEU A 153 -4.53 2.82 11.36
N GLY A 154 -3.76 2.13 10.53
CA GLY A 154 -2.59 2.71 9.85
C GLY A 154 -2.47 2.27 8.40
N VAL A 155 -1.64 2.99 7.65
CA VAL A 155 -1.26 2.61 6.29
C VAL A 155 0.23 2.79 6.10
N GLY A 156 0.88 1.78 5.53
CA GLY A 156 2.29 1.78 5.20
C GLY A 156 2.53 1.35 3.77
N GLY A 157 3.74 1.53 3.26
CA GLY A 157 4.12 0.98 1.96
C GLY A 157 5.52 1.33 1.52
N PHE A 158 5.86 0.85 0.32
CA PHE A 158 7.15 1.06 -0.33
C PHE A 158 6.95 1.61 -1.76
N SER A 159 7.78 2.55 -2.20
CA SER A 159 7.74 3.10 -3.56
C SER A 159 6.35 3.67 -3.92
N MET A 160 5.73 3.24 -5.01
CA MET A 160 4.34 3.61 -5.35
C MET A 160 3.32 3.30 -4.23
N GLY A 161 3.57 2.26 -3.42
CA GLY A 161 2.78 1.96 -2.24
C GLY A 161 2.97 2.98 -1.11
N ALA A 162 4.20 3.46 -0.89
CA ALA A 162 4.47 4.56 0.04
C ALA A 162 3.78 5.86 -0.42
N ALA A 163 3.82 6.15 -1.72
CA ALA A 163 3.12 7.29 -2.30
C ALA A 163 1.60 7.24 -2.08
N THR A 164 1.01 6.05 -2.21
CA THR A 164 -0.43 5.80 -1.95
C THR A 164 -0.76 5.90 -0.44
N ALA A 165 0.16 5.49 0.44
CA ALA A 165 0.02 5.66 1.90
C ALA A 165 0.05 7.14 2.31
N LEU A 166 0.93 7.94 1.71
CA LEU A 166 1.01 9.39 1.94
C LEU A 166 -0.20 10.14 1.35
N TYR A 167 -0.71 9.72 0.20
CA TYR A 167 -1.97 10.25 -0.34
C TYR A 167 -3.16 9.93 0.57
N SER A 168 -3.20 8.73 1.15
CA SER A 168 -4.21 8.37 2.15
C SER A 168 -4.09 9.24 3.42
N ALA A 169 -2.86 9.62 3.81
CA ALA A 169 -2.61 10.54 4.92
C ALA A 169 -3.13 11.97 4.65
N THR A 170 -2.90 12.51 3.45
CA THR A 170 -3.44 13.84 3.09
C THR A 170 -4.96 13.82 2.98
N CYS A 171 -5.56 12.75 2.43
CA CYS A 171 -7.02 12.59 2.40
C CYS A 171 -7.63 12.52 3.81
N ARG A 172 -7.02 11.75 4.74
CA ARG A 172 -7.40 11.75 6.18
C ARG A 172 -7.37 13.15 6.77
N VAL A 173 -6.29 13.89 6.52
CA VAL A 173 -6.07 15.21 7.12
C VAL A 173 -7.05 16.25 6.58
N LEU A 174 -7.28 16.27 5.27
CA LEU A 174 -8.25 17.16 4.61
C LEU A 174 -9.71 16.75 4.85
N GLY A 175 -9.95 15.51 5.30
CA GLY A 175 -11.29 14.95 5.51
C GLY A 175 -11.97 14.46 4.24
N GLN A 176 -11.30 14.50 3.09
CA GLN A 176 -11.86 14.18 1.78
C GLN A 176 -10.81 13.64 0.80
N TYR A 177 -11.30 12.87 -0.16
CA TYR A 177 -10.61 12.44 -1.38
C TYR A 177 -10.34 13.62 -2.34
N GLY A 178 -9.49 13.41 -3.36
CA GLY A 178 -9.22 14.39 -4.41
C GLY A 178 -10.47 14.79 -5.20
N ASN A 179 -11.34 13.82 -5.46
CA ASN A 179 -12.67 14.01 -6.06
C ASN A 179 -13.71 14.70 -5.16
N GLY A 180 -13.38 15.01 -3.90
CA GLY A 180 -14.28 15.73 -2.97
C GLY A 180 -15.19 14.87 -2.10
N ASN A 181 -15.26 13.54 -2.29
CA ASN A 181 -16.01 12.66 -1.38
C ASN A 181 -15.33 12.61 0.01
N PRO A 182 -16.06 12.44 1.13
CA PRO A 182 -15.47 12.37 2.47
C PRO A 182 -14.56 11.15 2.67
N TYR A 183 -13.43 11.33 3.39
CA TYR A 183 -12.52 10.24 3.76
C TYR A 183 -12.92 9.63 5.12
N PRO A 184 -13.38 8.36 5.19
CA PRO A 184 -14.10 7.86 6.36
C PRO A 184 -13.23 7.28 7.49
N ILE A 185 -11.91 7.07 7.26
CA ILE A 185 -11.04 6.37 8.22
C ILE A 185 -10.14 7.32 9.01
N ASN A 186 -10.11 7.16 10.33
CA ASN A 186 -9.19 7.88 11.21
C ASN A 186 -7.82 7.18 11.30
N LEU A 187 -6.93 7.48 10.33
CA LEU A 187 -5.55 6.98 10.36
C LEU A 187 -4.78 7.51 11.59
N SER A 188 -3.98 6.63 12.19
CA SER A 188 -3.27 6.80 13.47
C SER A 188 -1.75 6.71 13.34
N ALA A 189 -1.23 6.16 12.23
CA ALA A 189 0.19 6.09 11.90
C ALA A 189 0.38 5.86 10.39
N ILE A 190 1.37 6.51 9.79
CA ILE A 190 1.74 6.40 8.36
C ILE A 190 3.21 6.01 8.22
N VAL A 191 3.54 5.08 7.30
CA VAL A 191 4.93 4.70 6.98
C VAL A 191 5.16 4.74 5.47
N GLY A 192 6.17 5.50 5.01
CA GLY A 192 6.58 5.53 3.61
C GLY A 192 8.05 5.19 3.43
N LEU A 193 8.35 4.04 2.80
CA LEU A 193 9.71 3.62 2.47
C LEU A 193 10.03 3.91 0.99
N SER A 194 11.15 4.58 0.72
CA SER A 194 11.70 4.88 -0.62
C SER A 194 10.65 5.36 -1.63
N GLY A 195 9.89 6.40 -1.24
CA GLY A 195 8.71 6.90 -1.98
C GLY A 195 8.68 8.41 -2.17
N TRP A 196 7.52 8.93 -2.58
CA TRP A 196 7.29 10.36 -2.80
C TRP A 196 5.84 10.73 -2.44
N LEU A 197 5.54 12.03 -2.29
CA LEU A 197 4.20 12.56 -2.05
C LEU A 197 3.52 12.93 -3.39
N PRO A 198 2.44 12.25 -3.80
CA PRO A 198 1.56 12.72 -4.89
C PRO A 198 0.83 14.01 -4.49
N CYS A 199 0.41 14.79 -5.50
CA CYS A 199 -0.38 16.01 -5.32
C CYS A 199 0.30 17.09 -4.43
N SER A 200 1.62 17.01 -4.28
CA SER A 200 2.44 17.93 -3.46
C SER A 200 2.18 19.41 -3.76
N ARG A 201 1.96 19.74 -5.05
CA ARG A 201 1.68 21.08 -5.57
C ARG A 201 0.38 21.70 -5.01
N THR A 202 -0.66 20.91 -4.72
CA THR A 202 -1.96 21.41 -4.24
C THR A 202 -2.12 21.38 -2.73
N LEU A 203 -1.36 20.51 -2.03
CA LEU A 203 -1.55 20.22 -0.61
C LEU A 203 -1.56 21.49 0.25
N ARG A 204 -0.58 22.40 0.08
CA ARG A 204 -0.51 23.64 0.87
C ARG A 204 -1.77 24.48 0.74
N ASN A 205 -2.24 24.71 -0.49
CA ASN A 205 -3.41 25.54 -0.78
C ASN A 205 -4.73 24.88 -0.31
N GLN A 206 -4.73 23.56 -0.10
CA GLN A 206 -5.83 22.83 0.52
C GLN A 206 -5.79 22.94 2.05
N MET A 207 -4.59 22.84 2.65
CA MET A 207 -4.38 22.98 4.11
C MET A 207 -4.68 24.37 4.64
N GLU A 208 -4.27 25.43 3.93
CA GLU A 208 -4.54 26.84 4.32
C GLU A 208 -6.04 27.19 4.37
N ARG A 209 -6.90 26.34 3.79
CA ARG A 209 -8.37 26.51 3.80
C ARG A 209 -9.06 25.85 5.01
N SER A 210 -8.37 25.07 5.85
CA SER A 210 -8.98 24.39 7.00
C SER A 210 -8.09 24.34 8.24
N HIS A 211 -8.50 25.07 9.28
CA HIS A 211 -7.91 25.02 10.62
C HIS A 211 -8.03 23.62 11.26
N GLU A 212 -9.03 22.83 10.89
CA GLU A 212 -9.20 21.45 11.36
C GLU A 212 -8.18 20.53 10.70
N ALA A 213 -7.96 20.66 9.38
CA ALA A 213 -6.92 19.94 8.68
C ALA A 213 -5.53 20.24 9.28
N ALA A 214 -5.23 21.53 9.53
CA ALA A 214 -3.97 21.92 10.18
C ALA A 214 -3.75 21.25 11.55
N ARG A 215 -4.81 21.05 12.35
CA ARG A 215 -4.75 20.29 13.63
C ARG A 215 -4.51 18.80 13.37
N HIS A 216 -5.23 18.20 12.42
CA HIS A 216 -5.04 16.80 12.06
C HIS A 216 -3.60 16.51 11.58
N ALA A 217 -3.05 17.31 10.66
CA ALA A 217 -1.67 17.21 10.19
C ALA A 217 -0.65 17.31 11.32
N ALA A 218 -0.82 18.27 12.24
CA ALA A 218 0.09 18.45 13.36
C ALA A 218 0.12 17.24 14.31
N SER A 219 -0.97 16.47 14.41
CA SER A 219 -1.07 15.28 15.26
C SER A 219 -0.63 13.96 14.61
N LEU A 220 -0.87 13.79 13.30
CA LEU A 220 -0.74 12.50 12.61
C LEU A 220 0.73 12.04 12.54
N PRO A 221 1.11 10.90 13.17
CA PRO A 221 2.47 10.37 13.09
C PRO A 221 2.79 9.88 11.68
N ILE A 222 3.88 10.37 11.08
CA ILE A 222 4.41 9.92 9.80
C ILE A 222 5.90 9.56 9.95
N LEU A 223 6.29 8.36 9.53
CA LEU A 223 7.67 7.98 9.27
C LEU A 223 7.92 7.91 7.76
N LEU A 224 8.98 8.59 7.32
CA LEU A 224 9.55 8.47 5.99
C LEU A 224 10.98 7.90 6.11
N CYS A 225 11.30 6.92 5.27
CA CYS A 225 12.63 6.33 5.14
C CYS A 225 13.06 6.36 3.67
N HIS A 226 14.32 6.68 3.37
CA HIS A 226 14.82 6.69 1.99
C HIS A 226 16.31 6.38 1.90
N GLY A 227 16.72 5.64 0.87
CA GLY A 227 18.13 5.38 0.59
C GLY A 227 18.83 6.50 -0.20
N LEU A 228 20.06 6.86 0.19
CA LEU A 228 20.87 7.83 -0.57
C LEU A 228 21.36 7.31 -1.93
N GLY A 229 21.35 5.99 -2.12
CA GLY A 229 21.73 5.32 -3.37
C GLY A 229 20.55 4.84 -4.20
N ASP A 230 19.33 5.33 -3.92
CA ASP A 230 18.13 4.96 -4.68
C ASP A 230 18.19 5.48 -6.12
N ASP A 231 18.22 4.56 -7.07
CA ASP A 231 18.35 4.80 -8.52
C ASP A 231 17.05 4.57 -9.30
N GLU A 232 15.94 4.28 -8.62
CA GLU A 232 14.60 4.16 -9.22
C GLU A 232 13.69 5.31 -8.74
N VAL A 233 13.70 5.66 -7.45
CA VAL A 233 13.06 6.84 -6.87
C VAL A 233 14.15 7.68 -6.17
N ALA A 234 14.75 8.62 -6.90
CA ALA A 234 15.87 9.41 -6.38
C ALA A 234 15.56 10.08 -5.02
N TYR A 235 16.51 9.99 -4.07
CA TYR A 235 16.40 10.50 -2.69
C TYR A 235 15.80 11.91 -2.57
N ALA A 236 16.09 12.80 -3.53
CA ALA A 236 15.55 14.16 -3.59
C ALA A 236 14.02 14.20 -3.55
N HIS A 237 13.31 13.21 -4.13
CA HIS A 237 11.85 13.13 -4.05
C HIS A 237 11.36 12.82 -2.63
N GLY A 238 12.04 11.95 -1.89
CA GLY A 238 11.73 11.66 -0.49
C GLY A 238 11.98 12.87 0.42
N GLU A 239 13.14 13.51 0.26
CA GLU A 239 13.50 14.71 1.03
C GLU A 239 12.55 15.89 0.73
N LYS A 240 12.23 16.12 -0.56
CA LYS A 240 11.22 17.11 -0.98
C LYS A 240 9.85 16.80 -0.39
N SER A 241 9.43 15.53 -0.37
CA SER A 241 8.16 15.11 0.22
C SER A 241 8.11 15.42 1.72
N ALA A 242 9.20 15.16 2.45
CA ALA A 242 9.31 15.52 3.86
C ALA A 242 9.25 17.05 4.08
N GLN A 243 9.93 17.84 3.25
CA GLN A 243 9.87 19.31 3.28
C GLN A 243 8.46 19.84 2.98
N THR A 244 7.77 19.30 1.99
CA THR A 244 6.39 19.69 1.64
C THR A 244 5.41 19.35 2.75
N LEU A 245 5.47 18.15 3.34
CA LEU A 245 4.64 17.77 4.48
C LEU A 245 4.91 18.69 5.69
N SER A 246 6.17 18.94 6.03
CA SER A 246 6.55 19.86 7.11
C SER A 246 5.96 21.26 6.89
N SER A 247 6.08 21.78 5.67
CA SER A 247 5.57 23.10 5.26
C SER A 247 4.04 23.17 5.19
N ALA A 248 3.38 22.03 4.96
CA ALA A 248 1.92 21.87 5.00
C ALA A 248 1.38 21.69 6.43
N GLY A 249 2.24 21.67 7.46
CA GLY A 249 1.84 21.60 8.87
C GLY A 249 1.90 20.21 9.51
N PHE A 250 2.47 19.20 8.83
CA PHE A 250 2.68 17.87 9.40
C PHE A 250 3.87 17.90 10.37
N ARG A 251 3.59 18.20 11.64
CA ARG A 251 4.62 18.41 12.69
C ARG A 251 5.14 17.11 13.30
N ASN A 252 4.35 16.04 13.28
CA ASN A 252 4.72 14.72 13.83
C ASN A 252 5.34 13.83 12.73
N LEU A 253 6.37 14.37 12.07
CA LEU A 253 7.03 13.77 10.91
C LEU A 253 8.49 13.45 11.23
N VAL A 254 8.89 12.21 10.95
CA VAL A 254 10.29 11.76 11.03
C VAL A 254 10.75 11.38 9.62
N PHE A 255 11.89 11.93 9.17
CA PHE A 255 12.55 11.52 7.93
C PHE A 255 13.92 10.91 8.24
N ARG A 256 14.10 9.63 7.90
CA ARG A 256 15.36 8.88 8.04
C ARG A 256 15.98 8.64 6.67
N LYS A 257 17.31 8.72 6.62
CA LYS A 257 18.10 8.50 5.40
C LYS A 257 19.23 7.52 5.66
N TYR A 258 19.43 6.59 4.73
CA TYR A 258 20.39 5.49 4.89
C TYR A 258 21.48 5.56 3.82
N ASN A 259 22.74 5.57 4.26
CA ASN A 259 23.90 5.64 3.38
C ASN A 259 24.07 4.33 2.61
N GLY A 260 24.19 4.39 1.28
CA GLY A 260 24.39 3.21 0.44
C GLY A 260 23.18 2.29 0.25
N LEU A 261 22.02 2.62 0.84
CA LEU A 261 20.74 1.95 0.55
C LEU A 261 20.24 2.37 -0.84
N GLY A 262 19.90 1.39 -1.69
CA GLY A 262 19.23 1.58 -2.98
C GLY A 262 17.72 1.36 -2.91
N HIS A 263 17.07 1.06 -4.04
CA HIS A 263 15.62 0.81 -4.09
C HIS A 263 15.22 -0.59 -3.57
N TYR A 264 15.48 -0.85 -2.29
CA TYR A 264 15.14 -2.05 -1.51
C TYR A 264 15.11 -1.70 -0.01
N THR A 265 14.81 -2.65 0.87
CA THR A 265 14.80 -2.45 2.34
C THR A 265 15.98 -3.16 3.03
N ILE A 266 16.44 -2.63 4.16
CA ILE A 266 17.53 -3.21 4.98
C ILE A 266 17.11 -3.44 6.44
N PRO A 267 17.80 -4.34 7.19
CA PRO A 267 17.48 -4.62 8.59
C PRO A 267 17.39 -3.37 9.49
N GLU A 268 18.35 -2.46 9.37
CA GLU A 268 18.42 -1.18 10.12
C GLU A 268 17.15 -0.33 9.92
N GLU A 269 16.68 -0.21 8.68
CA GLU A 269 15.43 0.49 8.35
C GLU A 269 14.21 -0.23 8.94
N THR A 270 14.17 -1.56 8.88
CA THR A 270 13.05 -2.33 9.46
C THR A 270 13.02 -2.29 10.98
N ASP A 271 14.18 -2.26 11.65
CA ASP A 271 14.30 -2.10 13.11
C ASP A 271 13.86 -0.69 13.55
N ASP A 272 14.21 0.33 12.77
CA ASP A 272 13.74 1.70 12.96
C ASP A 272 12.22 1.84 12.77
N VAL A 273 11.65 1.18 11.76
CA VAL A 273 10.19 1.09 11.55
C VAL A 273 9.52 0.37 12.72
N CYS A 274 10.09 -0.72 13.24
CA CYS A 274 9.54 -1.43 14.40
C CYS A 274 9.57 -0.58 15.66
N THR A 275 10.69 0.10 15.91
CA THR A 275 10.87 1.00 17.05
C THR A 275 9.87 2.15 17.00
N TRP A 276 9.72 2.78 15.83
CA TRP A 276 8.79 3.90 15.62
C TRP A 276 7.33 3.46 15.75
N LEU A 277 6.92 2.36 15.10
CA LEU A 277 5.55 1.85 15.20
C LEU A 277 5.16 1.48 16.64
N THR A 278 6.08 0.88 17.40
CA THR A 278 5.85 0.53 18.81
C THR A 278 5.56 1.78 19.65
N ALA A 279 6.31 2.87 19.42
CA ALA A 279 6.11 4.14 20.09
C ALA A 279 4.81 4.84 19.64
N SER A 280 4.62 5.05 18.33
CA SER A 280 3.47 5.79 17.78
C SER A 280 2.12 5.09 18.02
N LEU A 281 2.09 3.76 18.01
CA LEU A 281 0.87 2.99 18.32
C LEU A 281 0.72 2.74 19.83
N GLY A 282 1.70 3.09 20.66
CA GLY A 282 1.63 2.96 22.12
C GLY A 282 1.46 1.52 22.58
N SER A 283 2.03 0.55 21.85
CA SER A 283 1.94 -0.89 22.14
C SER A 283 2.93 -1.38 23.21
N GLY A 284 3.52 -0.46 23.97
CA GLY A 284 4.37 -0.78 25.10
C GLY A 284 3.54 -1.21 26.32
N ASP A 285 3.42 -2.52 26.55
CA ASP A 285 2.99 -3.03 27.86
C ASP A 285 3.99 -2.56 28.94
N ILE A 286 3.48 -2.11 30.09
CA ILE A 286 4.27 -1.51 31.17
C ILE A 286 5.04 -2.61 31.93
N ASN A 287 6.14 -3.09 31.34
CA ASN A 287 7.02 -4.11 31.91
C ASN A 287 8.51 -4.01 31.47
N THR A 288 8.88 -2.98 30.70
CA THR A 288 10.27 -2.77 30.23
C THR A 288 11.29 -2.45 31.35
N ALA A 289 10.84 -2.30 32.61
CA ALA A 289 11.67 -2.01 33.78
C ALA A 289 12.52 -3.20 34.29
N LYS A 290 12.51 -4.37 33.64
CA LYS A 290 13.28 -5.57 34.09
C LYS A 290 14.09 -6.32 33.01
N MET A 291 14.30 -5.73 31.83
CA MET A 291 15.27 -6.22 30.83
C MET A 291 16.53 -5.33 30.76
N GLY A 292 16.89 -4.68 31.87
CA GLY A 292 18.12 -3.91 32.03
C GLY A 292 19.34 -4.79 32.33
N GLY A 293 19.67 -5.71 31.42
CA GLY A 293 20.77 -6.65 31.57
C GLY A 293 20.85 -7.65 30.40
N ASP A 294 22.04 -8.14 30.12
CA ASP A 294 22.32 -9.30 29.26
C ASP A 294 21.84 -9.31 27.80
N PHE A 295 21.82 -8.16 27.11
CA PHE A 295 22.01 -8.16 25.65
C PHE A 295 23.49 -8.31 25.28
N VAL A 296 24.09 -9.42 25.69
CA VAL A 296 25.46 -9.80 25.31
C VAL A 296 25.47 -10.19 23.83
N ARG A 297 26.42 -9.64 23.06
CA ARG A 297 26.63 -9.98 21.65
C ARG A 297 26.71 -11.50 21.42
N LYS A 298 25.68 -12.08 20.81
CA LYS A 298 25.77 -13.34 20.06
C LYS A 298 25.63 -13.08 18.56
N SER A 299 26.65 -12.42 18.01
CA SER A 299 26.86 -12.26 16.58
C SER A 299 27.31 -13.59 15.95
N ASN A 300 26.41 -14.58 15.93
CA ASN A 300 26.58 -15.80 15.14
C ASN A 300 25.85 -15.61 13.80
N GLY A 301 26.52 -15.94 12.70
CA GLY A 301 26.10 -15.52 11.36
C GLY A 301 24.77 -16.09 10.90
N VAL A 302 23.76 -15.24 10.81
CA VAL A 302 22.65 -15.39 9.87
C VAL A 302 22.97 -14.48 8.68
N ALA A 303 22.95 -15.02 7.46
CA ALA A 303 23.24 -14.22 6.27
C ALA A 303 22.11 -13.20 6.04
N ALA A 304 22.43 -11.90 6.19
CA ALA A 304 21.48 -10.82 5.98
C ALA A 304 21.21 -10.63 4.47
N SER A 305 20.24 -11.38 3.96
CA SER A 305 19.77 -11.26 2.56
C SER A 305 19.05 -9.93 2.34
N ALA A 306 19.62 -9.05 1.53
CA ALA A 306 18.90 -7.89 1.01
C ALA A 306 17.68 -8.36 0.18
N VAL A 307 16.48 -7.93 0.57
CA VAL A 307 15.24 -8.39 -0.07
C VAL A 307 15.01 -7.62 -1.37
N ILE A 308 15.59 -8.13 -2.46
CA ILE A 308 15.31 -7.64 -3.82
C ILE A 308 13.91 -8.12 -4.21
N LEU A 309 12.92 -7.24 -4.05
CA LEU A 309 11.52 -7.54 -4.35
C LEU A 309 11.30 -7.75 -5.86
N GLY A 310 10.56 -8.81 -6.20
CA GLY A 310 10.49 -9.36 -7.54
C GLY A 310 9.52 -8.61 -8.47
N GLY A 311 9.94 -8.37 -9.71
CA GLY A 311 9.06 -7.85 -10.78
C GLY A 311 9.78 -7.51 -12.08
N LYS A 312 11.03 -7.03 -12.00
CA LYS A 312 11.82 -6.51 -13.15
C LYS A 312 11.99 -7.52 -14.32
N GLY A 313 11.92 -8.83 -14.05
CA GLY A 313 12.11 -9.90 -15.04
C GLY A 313 10.94 -10.13 -16.02
N GLU A 314 9.73 -9.67 -15.72
CA GLU A 314 8.58 -9.77 -16.66
C GLU A 314 8.48 -8.54 -17.56
N ILE A 315 8.61 -7.35 -16.96
CA ILE A 315 8.70 -6.06 -17.66
C ILE A 315 9.79 -6.12 -18.75
N SER A 316 10.98 -6.60 -18.40
CA SER A 316 12.12 -6.72 -19.33
C SER A 316 11.84 -7.64 -20.53
N ARG A 317 11.18 -8.80 -20.29
CA ARG A 317 10.84 -9.75 -21.35
C ARG A 317 9.78 -9.19 -22.31
N TRP A 318 8.74 -8.53 -21.80
CA TRP A 318 7.74 -7.88 -22.65
C TRP A 318 8.34 -6.75 -23.49
N TRP A 319 9.23 -5.94 -22.91
CA TRP A 319 9.88 -4.83 -23.63
C TRP A 319 10.72 -5.34 -24.80
N LEU A 320 11.49 -6.41 -24.59
CA LEU A 320 12.29 -7.08 -25.64
C LEU A 320 11.43 -7.66 -26.78
N GLN A 321 10.22 -8.14 -26.48
CA GLN A 321 9.28 -8.66 -27.48
C GLN A 321 8.58 -7.54 -28.26
N ASN A 322 8.22 -6.42 -27.61
CA ASN A 322 7.39 -5.38 -28.21
C ASN A 322 8.18 -4.23 -28.87
N GLN A 323 9.53 -4.24 -28.87
CA GLN A 323 10.38 -3.22 -29.51
C GLN A 323 9.92 -2.77 -30.91
N ARG A 324 9.40 -3.72 -31.72
CA ARG A 324 8.91 -3.45 -33.09
C ARG A 324 7.61 -2.64 -33.13
N ARG A 325 6.75 -2.72 -32.10
CA ARG A 325 5.50 -1.95 -31.98
C ARG A 325 5.74 -0.53 -31.47
N VAL A 326 6.72 -0.34 -30.59
CA VAL A 326 7.14 0.99 -30.07
C VAL A 326 8.22 1.70 -30.92
N GLY A 327 8.46 1.23 -32.15
CA GLY A 327 9.18 1.97 -33.19
C GLY A 327 10.72 1.93 -33.14
N CYS A 328 11.35 1.22 -32.19
CA CYS A 328 12.81 1.14 -32.10
C CYS A 328 13.38 0.02 -32.99
N ARG A 329 14.23 0.38 -33.96
CA ARG A 329 15.03 -0.57 -34.76
C ARG A 329 16.32 -0.97 -34.02
N ARG A 330 16.70 -2.25 -34.10
CA ARG A 330 17.99 -2.76 -33.57
C ARG A 330 19.16 -2.33 -34.46
N PRO A 331 20.35 -2.02 -33.90
CA PRO A 331 21.60 -1.98 -34.64
C PRO A 331 22.01 -3.39 -35.07
N ALA A 332 22.69 -3.51 -36.21
CA ALA A 332 23.23 -4.79 -36.68
C ALA A 332 24.67 -5.00 -36.21
N LYS A 333 24.86 -5.78 -35.13
CA LYS A 333 26.08 -6.56 -34.84
C LYS A 333 25.77 -7.62 -33.77
N ARG A 334 26.27 -8.84 -33.95
CA ARG A 334 26.24 -9.90 -32.93
C ARG A 334 27.45 -9.75 -32.02
N GLN A 335 27.24 -9.72 -30.71
CA GLN A 335 28.26 -10.01 -29.69
C GLN A 335 27.57 -10.76 -28.54
N THR A 336 28.31 -11.64 -27.88
CA THR A 336 27.76 -12.65 -26.96
C THR A 336 27.79 -12.21 -25.50
N MET A 337 26.59 -12.16 -24.90
CA MET A 337 26.29 -12.35 -23.47
C MET A 337 27.16 -11.65 -22.40
N VAL A 338 26.63 -10.58 -21.81
CA VAL A 338 26.24 -10.56 -20.38
C VAL A 338 24.93 -9.76 -20.27
N GLU A 339 23.84 -10.35 -19.78
CA GLU A 339 22.50 -9.76 -19.94
C GLU A 339 22.12 -8.65 -18.92
N GLY A 340 22.92 -8.44 -17.87
CA GLY A 340 22.55 -7.55 -16.74
C GLY A 340 22.66 -6.04 -17.03
N LEU A 341 23.84 -5.54 -17.38
CA LEU A 341 24.12 -4.09 -17.32
C LEU A 341 23.70 -3.30 -18.57
N GLN A 342 23.69 -3.92 -19.75
CA GLN A 342 23.66 -3.16 -21.00
C GLN A 342 22.27 -2.57 -21.33
N LEU A 343 21.19 -3.11 -20.75
CA LEU A 343 19.83 -2.55 -20.85
C LEU A 343 19.72 -1.15 -20.24
N ARG A 344 20.44 -0.88 -19.12
CA ARG A 344 20.45 0.46 -18.48
C ARG A 344 21.01 1.52 -19.42
N ALA A 345 22.12 1.24 -20.10
CA ALA A 345 22.69 2.16 -21.08
C ALA A 345 21.78 2.36 -22.31
N TRP A 346 21.12 1.30 -22.78
CA TRP A 346 20.32 1.34 -24.01
C TRP A 346 18.99 2.11 -23.87
N TRP A 347 18.39 2.10 -22.69
CA TRP A 347 17.16 2.85 -22.39
C TRP A 347 17.40 4.37 -22.42
N PHE A 348 18.49 4.85 -21.81
CA PHE A 348 18.88 6.26 -21.83
C PHE A 348 19.30 6.75 -23.22
N ASP A 349 20.09 5.97 -23.98
CA ASP A 349 20.53 6.34 -25.34
C ASP A 349 19.34 6.55 -26.31
N CYS A 350 18.28 5.74 -26.16
CA CYS A 350 17.04 5.88 -26.93
C CYS A 350 16.21 7.12 -26.56
N ARG A 351 16.34 7.69 -25.35
CA ARG A 351 15.70 8.96 -24.95
C ARG A 351 16.52 10.15 -25.47
N SER A 352 17.85 10.11 -25.33
CA SER A 352 18.79 11.14 -25.81
C SER A 352 18.60 11.49 -27.30
N LYS A 353 18.50 10.47 -28.17
CA LYS A 353 18.34 10.63 -29.62
C LYS A 353 16.97 11.16 -30.08
N ARG A 354 16.05 11.49 -29.16
CA ARG A 354 14.80 12.22 -29.46
C ARG A 354 14.85 13.70 -29.10
N GLY A 355 15.82 14.14 -28.28
CA GLY A 355 15.94 15.54 -27.84
C GLY A 355 16.66 16.47 -28.83
N SER A 356 17.31 15.92 -29.87
CA SER A 356 18.27 16.65 -30.73
C SER A 356 17.79 16.82 -32.18
N LYS A 357 16.57 17.32 -32.38
CA LYS A 357 16.08 17.84 -33.67
C LYS A 357 15.21 19.10 -33.51
N LEU A 358 15.85 20.24 -33.27
CA LEU A 358 15.31 21.56 -33.59
C LEU A 358 16.41 22.43 -34.22
N ASN A 359 16.01 23.40 -35.04
CA ASN A 359 16.86 24.39 -35.72
C ASN A 359 17.99 23.85 -36.64
N ILE A 360 17.63 23.60 -37.90
CA ILE A 360 18.41 24.13 -39.04
C ILE A 360 17.44 24.82 -40.01
N ARG A 361 17.52 26.15 -40.07
CA ARG A 361 17.21 27.01 -41.21
C ARG A 361 18.06 28.28 -41.08
#